data_AF-A0A6M4FTU6-F1
#
_entry.id   AF-A0A6M4FTU6-F1
#
_cell.length_a   1.000
_cell.length_b   1.000
_cell.length_c   1.000
_cell.angle_alpha   90.00
_cell.angle_beta   90.00
_cell.angle_gamma   90.00
#
_symmetry.space_group_name_H-M   'P 1'
#
loop_
_entity.id
_entity.type
_entity.pdbx_description
1 polymer ?
#
loop_
_entity_poly.entity_id
_entity_poly.type
_entity_poly.pdbx_seq_one_letter_code
_entity_poly.pdbx_strand_id
1 'polypeptide(L)'
;MHDQAPMIPHSSRSWLQRLGGVFFDASMPRLVQELRREAGPTFQAMVRDLNTPMAPAFEREVARTLNRGGSEDLIPVETLMPTMMERFGLSVEDFGPEESVHLQELQHVCNRCPVASQCWRALRAGTGWEKCRSFCPNATAFEKRAAAAA
;
A
#
# COMPACT_ATOMS: atom_id res chain seq x y z
N MET A 1 40.01 -3.72 -46.69
CA MET A 1 38.70 -3.05 -46.73
C MET A 1 38.04 -3.27 -45.38
N HIS A 2 38.25 -2.37 -44.43
CA HIS A 2 37.56 -2.39 -43.13
C HIS A 2 36.52 -1.28 -43.19
N ASP A 3 35.25 -1.67 -43.27
CA ASP A 3 34.11 -0.77 -43.24
C ASP A 3 33.69 -0.62 -41.77
N GLN A 4 33.88 0.56 -41.20
CA GLN A 4 33.61 0.86 -39.80
C GLN A 4 32.39 1.78 -39.75
N ALA A 5 31.24 1.21 -39.43
CA ALA A 5 29.99 1.95 -39.27
C ALA A 5 30.08 2.95 -38.11
N PRO A 6 29.51 4.16 -38.24
CA PRO A 6 29.59 5.19 -37.20
C PRO A 6 28.71 4.83 -35.99
N MET A 7 29.33 4.80 -34.80
CA MET A 7 28.64 4.75 -33.51
C MET A 7 27.92 6.08 -33.25
N ILE A 8 26.59 6.07 -33.32
CA ILE A 8 25.74 7.20 -32.91
C ILE A 8 25.71 7.28 -31.37
N PRO A 9 25.99 8.43 -30.75
CA PRO A 9 26.05 8.56 -29.30
C PRO A 9 24.65 8.45 -28.68
N HIS A 10 24.48 7.51 -27.76
CA HIS A 10 23.21 7.20 -27.06
C HIS A 10 22.81 8.25 -25.99
N SER A 11 23.53 9.37 -25.90
CA SER A 11 23.38 10.34 -24.81
C SER A 11 22.09 11.17 -24.90
N SER A 12 21.58 11.42 -26.10
CA SER A 12 20.43 12.34 -26.31
C SER A 12 19.08 11.74 -25.91
N ARG A 13 18.89 10.43 -26.10
CA ARG A 13 17.67 9.72 -25.67
C ARG A 13 17.60 9.56 -24.15
N SER A 14 18.75 9.37 -23.50
CA SER A 14 18.86 9.23 -22.04
C SER A 14 18.42 10.49 -21.28
N TRP A 15 18.86 11.68 -21.68
CA TRP A 15 18.49 12.91 -20.96
C TRP A 15 17.01 13.27 -21.15
N LEU A 16 16.46 13.10 -22.36
CA LEU A 16 15.04 13.32 -22.64
C LEU A 16 14.15 12.37 -21.84
N GLN A 17 14.51 11.08 -21.76
CA GLN A 17 13.79 10.11 -20.94
C GLN A 17 13.85 10.46 -19.45
N ARG A 18 15.01 10.92 -18.96
CA ARG A 18 15.16 11.36 -17.56
C ARG A 18 14.32 12.59 -17.26
N LEU A 19 14.34 13.61 -18.13
CA LEU A 19 13.49 14.79 -17.98
C LEU A 19 12.00 14.42 -18.03
N GLY A 20 11.60 13.56 -18.97
CA GLY A 20 10.24 13.03 -19.03
C GLY A 20 9.81 12.35 -17.73
N GLY A 21 10.70 11.54 -17.13
CA GLY A 21 10.46 10.93 -15.82
C GLY A 21 10.32 11.96 -14.69
N VAL A 22 11.14 13.02 -14.69
CA VAL A 22 11.03 14.10 -13.69
C VAL A 22 9.70 14.84 -13.81
N PHE A 23 9.28 15.20 -15.03
CA PHE A 23 8.00 15.86 -15.24
C PHE A 23 6.82 14.96 -14.86
N PHE A 24 6.89 13.67 -15.20
CA PHE A 24 5.91 12.68 -14.80
C PHE A 24 5.76 12.65 -13.28
N ASP A 25 6.87 12.44 -12.54
CA ASP A 25 6.87 12.42 -11.08
C ASP A 25 6.37 13.74 -10.47
N ALA A 26 6.77 14.90 -11.02
CA ALA A 26 6.36 16.21 -10.53
C ALA A 26 4.86 16.48 -10.70
N SER A 27 4.21 15.86 -11.69
CA SER A 27 2.77 15.99 -11.94
C SER A 27 1.88 15.12 -11.04
N MET A 28 2.43 14.05 -10.45
CA MET A 28 1.65 13.06 -9.69
C MET A 28 0.86 13.64 -8.51
N PRO A 29 1.40 14.56 -7.68
CA PRO A 29 0.64 15.10 -6.55
C PRO A 29 -0.66 15.77 -6.99
N ARG A 30 -0.62 16.49 -8.12
CA ARG A 30 -1.79 17.16 -8.69
C ARG A 30 -2.77 16.16 -9.27
N LEU A 31 -2.28 15.18 -10.02
CA LEU A 31 -3.12 14.13 -10.62
C LEU A 31 -3.89 13.34 -9.55
N VAL A 32 -3.25 12.93 -8.45
CA VAL A 32 -3.91 12.23 -7.35
C VAL A 32 -5.02 13.08 -6.72
N GLN A 33 -4.76 14.38 -6.51
CA GLN A 33 -5.76 15.29 -5.96
C GLN A 33 -6.95 15.48 -6.91
N GLU A 34 -6.70 15.62 -8.22
CA GLU A 34 -7.73 15.75 -9.24
C GLU A 34 -8.59 14.48 -9.33
N LEU A 35 -7.96 13.29 -9.38
CA LEU A 35 -8.68 12.00 -9.38
C LEU A 35 -9.53 11.82 -8.11
N ARG A 36 -8.99 12.17 -6.95
CA ARG A 36 -9.74 12.09 -5.70
C ARG A 36 -10.98 12.99 -5.70
N ARG A 37 -10.85 14.21 -6.26
CA ARG A 37 -11.95 15.18 -6.34
C ARG A 37 -13.00 14.82 -7.39
N GLU A 38 -12.56 14.41 -8.56
CA GLU A 38 -13.42 14.25 -9.75
C GLU A 38 -13.92 12.82 -9.94
N ALA A 39 -13.20 11.84 -9.40
CA ALA A 39 -13.50 10.41 -9.52
C ALA A 39 -13.34 9.68 -8.17
N GLY A 40 -13.80 10.29 -7.08
CA GLY A 40 -13.63 9.80 -5.70
C GLY A 40 -13.94 8.31 -5.49
N PRO A 41 -15.11 7.79 -5.91
CA PRO A 41 -15.43 6.37 -5.77
C PRO A 41 -14.49 5.43 -6.54
N THR A 42 -14.10 5.81 -7.76
CA THR A 42 -13.13 5.04 -8.56
C THR A 42 -11.74 5.07 -7.94
N PHE A 43 -11.33 6.24 -7.43
CA PHE A 43 -10.08 6.39 -6.70
C PHE A 43 -10.05 5.52 -5.44
N GLN A 44 -11.12 5.53 -4.66
CA GLN A 44 -11.31 4.67 -3.48
C GLN A 44 -11.21 3.20 -3.84
N ALA A 45 -11.94 2.74 -4.85
CA ALA A 45 -11.91 1.34 -5.29
C ALA A 45 -10.48 0.90 -5.68
N MET A 46 -9.77 1.75 -6.44
CA MET A 46 -8.39 1.52 -6.82
C MET A 46 -7.43 1.49 -5.62
N VAL A 47 -7.61 2.36 -4.62
CA VAL A 47 -6.78 2.38 -3.40
C VAL A 47 -7.04 1.14 -2.53
N ARG A 48 -8.30 0.68 -2.48
CA ARG A 48 -8.72 -0.49 -1.70
C ARG A 48 -8.33 -1.81 -2.34
N ASP A 49 -8.18 -1.86 -3.66
CA ASP A 49 -7.60 -3.02 -4.34
C ASP A 49 -6.06 -3.01 -4.26
N LEU A 50 -5.52 -3.82 -3.35
CA LEU A 50 -4.08 -3.98 -3.16
C LEU A 50 -3.35 -4.59 -4.37
N ASN A 51 -4.08 -5.17 -5.33
CA ASN A 51 -3.50 -5.78 -6.53
C ASN A 51 -3.57 -4.87 -7.76
N THR A 52 -4.33 -3.78 -7.72
CA THR A 52 -4.41 -2.85 -8.87
C THR A 52 -3.01 -2.33 -9.22
N PRO A 53 -2.53 -2.50 -10.46
CA PRO A 53 -1.20 -2.03 -10.86
C PRO A 53 -1.15 -0.51 -10.86
N MET A 54 -0.09 0.06 -10.29
CA MET A 54 0.11 1.51 -10.22
C MET A 54 1.51 1.87 -10.69
N ALA A 55 1.64 3.02 -11.37
CA ALA A 55 2.95 3.59 -11.61
C ALA A 55 3.64 3.90 -10.27
N PRO A 56 4.95 3.63 -10.09
CA PRO A 56 5.62 3.83 -8.80
C PRO A 56 5.49 5.24 -8.23
N ALA A 57 5.47 6.26 -9.08
CA ALA A 57 5.29 7.65 -8.65
C ALA A 57 3.88 7.92 -8.12
N PHE A 58 2.87 7.35 -8.78
CA PHE A 58 1.48 7.41 -8.35
C PHE A 58 1.28 6.70 -7.00
N GLU A 59 1.81 5.49 -6.86
CA GLU A 59 1.75 4.72 -5.61
C GLU A 59 2.37 5.49 -4.43
N ARG A 60 3.51 6.16 -4.65
CA ARG A 60 4.14 7.00 -3.62
C ARG A 60 3.24 8.15 -3.18
N GLU A 61 2.56 8.82 -4.12
CA GLU A 61 1.65 9.92 -3.77
C GLU A 61 0.40 9.42 -3.05
N VAL A 62 -0.21 8.31 -3.51
CA VAL A 62 -1.32 7.67 -2.79
C VAL A 62 -0.91 7.32 -1.36
N ALA A 63 0.24 6.66 -1.16
CA ALA A 63 0.70 6.34 0.17
C ALA A 63 0.89 7.59 1.06
N ARG A 64 1.33 8.72 0.51
CA ARG A 64 1.47 9.98 1.27
C ARG A 64 0.14 10.55 1.72
N THR A 65 -0.96 10.32 1.00
CA THR A 65 -2.29 10.80 1.41
C THR A 65 -2.87 9.95 2.54
N LEU A 66 -2.52 8.66 2.61
CA LEU A 66 -3.04 7.72 3.63
C LEU A 66 -2.56 7.99 5.07
N ASN A 67 -1.42 8.67 5.26
CA ASN A 67 -0.93 9.04 6.59
C ASN A 67 -1.58 10.31 7.15
N ARG A 68 -2.33 11.07 6.34
CA ARG A 68 -3.07 12.24 6.82
C ARG A 68 -4.43 11.70 7.29
N GLY A 69 -4.54 11.45 8.59
CA GLY A 69 -5.60 10.65 9.21
C GLY A 69 -7.03 11.00 8.76
N GLY A 70 -7.88 9.96 8.69
CA GLY A 70 -9.33 10.09 8.46
C GLY A 70 -9.79 10.15 7.00
N SER A 71 -8.97 9.76 6.03
CA SER A 71 -9.40 9.77 4.63
C SER A 71 -10.41 8.66 4.34
N GLU A 72 -11.62 9.01 3.87
CA GLU A 72 -12.62 8.10 3.29
C GLU A 72 -12.04 7.18 2.18
N ASP A 73 -10.89 7.57 1.63
CA ASP A 73 -10.13 6.88 0.60
C ASP A 73 -9.79 5.43 0.98
N LEU A 74 -9.52 5.15 2.25
CA LEU A 74 -9.11 3.85 2.76
C LEU A 74 -9.71 3.59 4.15
N ILE A 75 -10.36 2.44 4.31
CA ILE A 75 -10.82 1.94 5.61
C ILE A 75 -9.87 0.80 6.00
N PRO A 76 -8.88 1.03 6.89
CA PRO A 76 -7.84 0.04 7.20
C PRO A 76 -8.40 -1.31 7.68
N VAL A 77 -9.46 -1.30 8.49
CA VAL A 77 -10.07 -2.54 8.99
C VAL A 77 -10.69 -3.38 7.88
N GLU A 78 -11.24 -2.75 6.84
CA GLU A 78 -11.87 -3.47 5.72
C GLU A 78 -10.84 -3.91 4.69
N THR A 79 -9.79 -3.11 4.50
CA THR A 79 -8.85 -3.29 3.39
C THR A 79 -7.53 -3.94 3.81
N LEU A 80 -6.91 -3.44 4.88
CA LEU A 80 -5.56 -3.81 5.28
C LEU A 80 -5.57 -4.94 6.31
N MET A 81 -6.47 -4.88 7.29
CA MET A 81 -6.49 -5.83 8.41
C MET A 81 -6.68 -7.28 7.94
N PRO A 82 -7.62 -7.63 7.04
CA PRO A 82 -7.82 -9.01 6.62
C PRO A 82 -6.55 -9.56 5.92
N THR A 83 -6.03 -8.81 4.95
CA THR A 83 -4.78 -9.16 4.25
C THR A 83 -3.59 -9.26 5.21
N MET A 84 -3.54 -8.45 6.27
CA MET A 84 -2.50 -8.54 7.31
C MET A 84 -2.67 -9.80 8.15
N MET A 85 -3.88 -10.12 8.60
CA MET A 85 -4.18 -11.33 9.36
C MET A 85 -3.80 -12.59 8.58
N GLU A 86 -4.08 -12.62 7.28
CA GLU A 86 -3.66 -13.71 6.39
C GLU A 86 -2.14 -13.93 6.41
N ARG A 87 -1.33 -12.88 6.58
CA ARG A 87 0.14 -13.04 6.71
C ARG A 87 0.52 -13.83 7.95
N PHE A 88 -0.28 -13.76 9.01
CA PHE A 88 -0.14 -14.54 10.23
C PHE A 88 -0.92 -15.87 10.19
N GLY A 89 -1.51 -16.23 9.04
CA GLY A 89 -2.33 -17.44 8.90
C GLY A 89 -3.68 -17.34 9.61
N LEU A 90 -4.22 -16.12 9.79
CA LEU A 90 -5.48 -15.87 10.48
C LEU A 90 -6.55 -15.30 9.54
N SER A 91 -7.80 -15.53 9.89
CA SER A 91 -8.99 -14.86 9.37
C SER A 91 -9.88 -14.34 10.51
N VAL A 92 -10.95 -13.62 10.17
CA VAL A 92 -11.87 -13.08 11.18
C VAL A 92 -12.62 -14.20 11.90
N GLU A 93 -12.89 -15.29 11.19
CA GLU A 93 -13.56 -16.49 11.69
C GLU A 93 -12.76 -17.20 12.78
N ASP A 94 -11.45 -16.98 12.83
CA ASP A 94 -10.62 -17.44 13.93
C ASP A 94 -10.92 -16.72 15.23
N PHE A 95 -11.71 -15.64 15.27
CA PHE A 95 -12.12 -14.97 16.51
C PHE A 95 -13.54 -15.39 16.85
N GLY A 96 -13.68 -16.28 17.84
CA GLY A 96 -14.98 -16.81 18.25
C GLY A 96 -15.87 -15.74 18.95
N PRO A 97 -17.13 -16.07 19.25
CA PRO A 97 -18.06 -15.14 19.92
C PRO A 97 -17.51 -14.53 21.23
N GLU A 98 -16.78 -15.34 22.00
CA GLU A 98 -16.14 -14.94 23.27
C GLU A 98 -14.99 -13.95 23.07
N GLU A 99 -14.42 -13.87 21.87
CA GLU A 99 -13.32 -12.95 21.52
C GLU A 99 -13.80 -11.74 20.71
N SER A 100 -15.12 -11.56 20.55
CA SER A 100 -15.70 -10.47 19.76
C SER A 100 -15.26 -9.08 20.24
N VAL A 101 -15.17 -8.87 21.55
CA VAL A 101 -14.66 -7.62 22.14
C VAL A 101 -13.18 -7.42 21.79
N HIS A 102 -12.37 -8.47 21.88
CA HIS A 102 -10.95 -8.40 21.55
C HIS A 102 -10.74 -8.08 20.06
N LEU A 103 -11.51 -8.73 19.17
CA LEU A 103 -11.47 -8.42 17.74
C LEU A 103 -11.83 -6.95 17.48
N GLN A 104 -12.88 -6.42 18.12
CA GLN A 104 -13.25 -5.00 17.99
C GLN A 104 -12.15 -4.04 18.43
N GLU A 105 -11.40 -4.38 19.48
CA GLU A 105 -10.23 -3.60 19.91
C GLU A 105 -9.14 -3.59 18.84
N LEU A 106 -8.82 -4.75 18.25
CA LEU A 106 -7.84 -4.85 17.16
C LEU A 106 -8.26 -4.04 15.93
N GLN A 107 -9.55 -4.09 15.59
CA GLN A 107 -10.14 -3.30 14.50
C GLN A 107 -10.01 -1.80 14.78
N HIS A 108 -10.27 -1.36 16.01
CA HIS A 108 -10.11 0.03 16.43
C HIS A 108 -8.66 0.51 16.30
N VAL A 109 -7.70 -0.30 16.76
CA VAL A 109 -6.27 -0.02 16.61
C VAL A 109 -5.88 0.07 15.13
N CYS A 110 -6.38 -0.83 14.29
CA CYS A 110 -6.07 -0.82 12.85
C CYS A 110 -6.57 0.46 12.16
N ASN A 111 -7.82 0.85 12.41
CA ASN A 111 -8.42 2.06 11.81
C ASN A 111 -7.73 3.36 12.22
N ARG A 112 -7.03 3.37 13.36
CA ARG A 112 -6.31 4.54 13.88
C ARG A 112 -4.80 4.44 13.68
N CYS A 113 -4.32 3.44 12.93
CA CYS A 113 -2.90 3.17 12.79
C CYS A 113 -2.17 4.34 12.08
N PRO A 114 -1.20 5.00 12.73
CA PRO A 114 -0.51 6.17 12.15
C PRO A 114 0.44 5.80 11.01
N VAL A 115 0.73 4.51 10.83
CA VAL A 115 1.60 3.97 9.79
C VAL A 115 0.82 3.18 8.72
N ALA A 116 -0.47 3.49 8.55
CA ALA A 116 -1.34 2.82 7.56
C ALA A 116 -0.77 2.87 6.13
N SER A 117 -0.09 3.95 5.73
CA SER A 117 0.57 4.01 4.42
C SER A 117 1.71 3.00 4.27
N GLN A 118 2.48 2.76 5.34
CA GLN A 118 3.57 1.78 5.35
C GLN A 118 2.99 0.38 5.24
N CYS A 119 1.92 0.11 5.98
CA CYS A 119 1.16 -1.14 5.89
C CYS A 119 0.63 -1.37 4.47
N TRP A 120 -0.07 -0.38 3.90
CA TRP A 120 -0.61 -0.44 2.54
C TRP A 120 0.47 -0.76 1.50
N ARG A 121 1.61 -0.05 1.52
CA ARG A 121 2.74 -0.33 0.61
C ARG A 121 3.34 -1.72 0.83
N ALA A 122 3.51 -2.14 2.08
CA ALA A 122 4.08 -3.44 2.40
C ALA A 122 3.20 -4.58 1.86
N LEU A 123 1.89 -4.49 2.09
CA LEU A 123 0.94 -5.51 1.65
C LEU A 123 0.82 -5.57 0.12
N ARG A 124 0.79 -4.40 -0.57
CA ARG A 124 0.85 -4.33 -2.03
C ARG A 124 2.13 -4.96 -2.60
N ALA A 125 3.25 -4.78 -1.93
CA ALA A 125 4.52 -5.39 -2.30
C ALA A 125 4.62 -6.89 -1.97
N GLY A 126 3.56 -7.50 -1.44
CA GLY A 126 3.57 -8.91 -1.04
C GLY A 126 4.47 -9.22 0.14
N THR A 127 4.72 -8.23 1.01
CA THR A 127 5.64 -8.37 2.15
C THR A 127 5.13 -9.43 3.14
N GLY A 128 6.03 -10.33 3.55
CA GLY A 128 5.77 -11.36 4.57
C GLY A 128 5.59 -10.80 5.98
N TRP A 129 5.04 -11.62 6.88
CA TRP A 129 4.65 -11.22 8.23
C TRP A 129 5.83 -10.74 9.08
N GLU A 130 7.05 -11.27 8.89
CA GLU A 130 8.23 -10.95 9.70
C GLU A 130 8.58 -9.46 9.60
N LYS A 131 8.45 -8.88 8.40
CA LYS A 131 8.66 -7.45 8.17
C LYS A 131 7.46 -6.63 8.63
N CYS A 132 6.24 -7.14 8.44
CA CYS A 132 5.04 -6.46 8.93
C CYS A 132 5.01 -6.35 10.46
N ARG A 133 5.54 -7.36 11.16
CA ARG A 133 5.69 -7.39 12.62
C ARG A 133 6.44 -6.17 13.17
N SER A 134 7.42 -5.64 12.45
CA SER A 134 8.25 -4.54 12.96
C SER A 134 7.51 -3.21 13.08
N PHE A 135 6.32 -3.07 12.46
CA PHE A 135 5.56 -1.83 12.46
C PHE A 135 4.06 -2.01 12.78
N CYS A 136 3.50 -3.20 12.63
CA CYS A 136 2.08 -3.44 12.90
C CYS A 136 1.83 -3.49 14.41
N PRO A 137 1.01 -2.58 14.99
CA PRO A 137 0.72 -2.58 16.43
C PRO A 137 -0.07 -3.82 16.88
N ASN A 138 -0.83 -4.45 15.98
CA ASN A 138 -1.59 -5.67 16.27
C ASN A 138 -0.77 -6.96 16.13
N ALA A 139 0.49 -6.90 15.65
CA ALA A 139 1.28 -8.09 15.32
C ALA A 139 1.38 -9.08 16.48
N THR A 140 1.70 -8.59 17.69
CA THR A 140 1.81 -9.44 18.89
C THR A 140 0.49 -10.14 19.22
N ALA A 141 -0.66 -9.49 18.99
CA ALA A 141 -1.97 -10.10 19.24
C ALA A 141 -2.28 -11.16 18.18
N PHE A 142 -1.97 -10.89 16.91
CA PHE A 142 -2.10 -11.87 15.82
C PHE A 142 -1.21 -13.09 16.06
N GLU A 143 0.06 -12.92 16.46
CA GLU A 143 0.95 -14.04 16.79
C GLU A 143 0.39 -14.94 17.90
N LYS A 144 -0.13 -14.34 18.96
CA LYS A 144 -0.77 -15.08 20.06
C LYS A 144 -2.00 -15.84 19.59
N ARG A 145 -2.84 -15.22 18.76
CA ARG A 145 -4.04 -15.87 18.22
C ARG A 145 -3.67 -17.02 17.28
N ALA A 146 -2.72 -16.80 16.38
CA ALA A 146 -2.24 -17.84 15.45
C ALA A 146 -1.67 -19.05 16.20
N ALA A 147 -0.94 -18.83 17.30
CA ALA A 147 -0.44 -19.92 18.14
C ALA A 147 -1.54 -20.66 18.92
N ALA A 148 -2.70 -20.02 19.16
CA ALA A 148 -3.84 -20.64 19.83
C ALA A 148 -4.79 -21.35 18.86
N ALA A 149 -4.75 -21.00 17.57
CA ALA A 149 -5.55 -21.60 16.50
C ALA A 149 -4.86 -22.80 15.81
N ALA A 150 -3.54 -22.94 15.98
CA ALA A 150 -2.73 -24.06 15.46
C ALA A 150 -2.81 -25.31 16.35
#